data_AF-A0A6N2CMY7-F1
#
_entry.id   AF-A0A6N2CMY7-F1
#
_cell.length_a   1.000
_cell.length_b   1.000
_cell.length_c   1.000
_cell.angle_alpha   90.00
_cell.angle_beta   90.00
_cell.angle_gamma   90.00
#
_symmetry.space_group_name_H-M   'P 1'
#
loop_
_entity.id
_entity.type
_entity.pdbx_description
1 polymer ?
#
loop_
_entity_poly.entity_id
_entity_poly.type
_entity_poly.pdbx_seq_one_letter_code
_entity_poly.pdbx_strand_id
1 'polypeptide(L)' 'MRIDLVVKMPASETWAIEIKHGTAPKPGKHYSETCDDVGADRKYIVYGGDDVFPLGRGVTMIFLQKLMQLITA' A
#
# COMPACT_ATOMS: atom_id res chain seq x y z
N MET A 1 -12.58 -6.80 4.11
CA MET A 1 -11.48 -6.77 3.14
C MET A 1 -11.51 -5.39 2.53
N ARG A 2 -10.43 -4.60 2.60
CA ARG A 2 -10.38 -3.39 1.78
C ARG A 2 -8.94 -3.08 1.37
N ILE A 3 -8.77 -3.07 0.05
CA ILE A 3 -7.97 -2.05 -0.57
C ILE A 3 -8.83 -0.78 -0.53
N ASP A 4 -8.29 0.29 0.03
CA ASP A 4 -9.00 1.57 0.11
C ASP A 4 -8.84 2.35 -1.19
N LEU A 5 -7.73 2.16 -1.90
CA LEU A 5 -7.44 2.81 -3.17
C LEU A 5 -6.66 1.89 -4.11
N VAL A 6 -7.08 1.84 -5.38
CA VAL A 6 -6.30 1.28 -6.49
C VAL A 6 -5.91 2.43 -7.41
N VAL A 7 -4.61 2.56 -7.70
CA VAL A 7 -4.07 3.60 -8.59
C VAL A 7 -3.45 2.95 -9.81
N LYS A 8 -3.84 3.40 -11.00
CA LYS A 8 -3.16 3.05 -12.25
C LYS A 8 -2.10 4.12 -12.54
N MET A 9 -0.84 3.72 -12.49
CA MET A 9 0.29 4.59 -12.79
C MET A 9 0.60 4.59 -14.29
N PRO A 10 1.39 5.55 -14.78
CA PRO A 10 2.05 5.45 -16.08
C PRO A 10 2.82 4.13 -16.23
N ALA A 11 3.04 3.68 -17.46
CA ALA A 11 3.64 2.36 -17.77
C ALA A 11 2.80 1.14 -17.32
N SER A 12 1.50 1.33 -17.07
CA SER A 12 0.54 0.27 -16.74
C SER A 12 0.77 -0.43 -15.41
N GLU A 13 1.54 0.14 -14.49
CA GLU A 13 1.63 -0.39 -13.12
C GLU A 13 0.31 -0.15 -12.35
N THR A 14 -0.14 -1.17 -11.63
CA THR A 14 -1.31 -1.11 -10.73
C THR A 14 -0.86 -1.14 -9.28
N TRP A 15 -1.21 -0.10 -8.51
CA TRP A 15 -0.86 0.02 -7.10
C TRP A 15 -2.09 -0.22 -6.22
N ALA A 16 -1.97 -1.10 -5.23
CA ALA A 16 -2.98 -1.36 -4.22
C ALA A 16 -2.60 -0.72 -2.89
N ILE A 17 -3.49 0.08 -2.31
CA ILE A 17 -3.23 0.86 -1.10
C ILE A 17 -4.30 0.58 -0.05
N GLU A 18 -3.87 0.18 1.16
CA GLU A 18 -4.70 0.14 2.37
C GLU A 18 -4.25 1.26 3.32
N ILE A 19 -5.19 1.97 3.94
CA ILE A 19 -4.91 3.08 4.86
C ILE A 19 -5.29 2.65 6.28
N LYS A 20 -4.32 2.74 7.19
CA LYS A 20 -4.48 2.39 8.60
C LYS A 20 -4.20 3.60 9.47
N HIS A 21 -5.10 3.85 10.41
CA HIS A 21 -4.89 4.85 11.45
C HIS A 21 -3.93 4.32 12.53
N GLY A 22 -3.04 5.19 13.03
CA GLY A 22 -2.08 4.89 14.09
C GLY A 22 -0.69 4.45 13.60
N THR A 23 0.24 4.26 14.55
CA THR A 23 1.68 4.04 14.30
C THR A 23 2.13 2.57 14.33
N ALA A 24 1.29 1.66 14.83
CA ALA A 24 1.58 0.22 14.87
C ALA A 24 0.46 -0.62 14.22
N PRO A 25 0.06 -0.33 12.96
CA PRO A 25 -1.03 -1.07 12.36
C PRO A 25 -0.57 -2.46 11.92
N LYS A 26 -1.51 -3.41 11.95
CA LYS A 26 -1.31 -4.74 11.38
C LYS A 26 -1.94 -4.78 9.98
N PRO A 27 -1.29 -5.43 9.00
CA PRO A 27 -1.91 -5.70 7.72
C PRO A 27 -3.26 -6.39 7.88
N GLY A 28 -4.22 -6.06 7.02
CA GLY A 28 -5.46 -6.84 6.93
C GLY A 28 -5.16 -8.30 6.58
N LYS A 29 -5.83 -9.25 7.25
CA LYS A 29 -5.64 -10.71 7.06
C LYS A 29 -5.67 -11.15 5.59
N HIS A 30 -6.50 -10.49 4.77
CA HIS A 30 -6.71 -10.81 3.36
C HIS A 30 -6.15 -9.74 2.41
N TYR A 31 -5.36 -8.79 2.91
CA TYR A 31 -4.85 -7.68 2.07
C TYR A 31 -4.05 -8.20 0.88
N SER A 32 -3.14 -9.17 1.11
CA SER A 32 -2.34 -9.76 0.02
C SER A 32 -3.20 -10.43 -1.04
N GLU A 33 -4.25 -11.17 -0.63
CA GLU A 33 -5.18 -11.84 -1.56
C GLU A 33 -5.95 -10.82 -2.39
N THR A 34 -6.48 -9.77 -1.76
CA THR A 34 -7.19 -8.70 -2.47
C THR A 34 -6.27 -7.93 -3.43
N CYS A 35 -4.97 -7.82 -3.12
CA CYS A 35 -3.99 -7.24 -4.04
C CYS A 35 -3.79 -8.11 -5.28
N ASP A 36 -3.84 -9.42 -5.13
CA ASP A 36 -3.69 -10.35 -6.26
C ASP A 36 -4.93 -10.30 -7.16
N ASP A 37 -6.13 -10.16 -6.58
CA ASP A 37 -7.40 -10.02 -7.32
C ASP A 37 -7.43 -8.79 -8.25
N VAL A 38 -6.76 -7.70 -7.86
CA VAL A 38 -6.66 -6.48 -8.67
C VAL A 38 -5.40 -6.44 -9.56
N GLY A 39 -4.58 -7.49 -9.54
CA GLY A 39 -3.34 -7.56 -10.30
C GLY A 39 -2.31 -6.49 -9.87
N ALA A 40 -2.18 -6.22 -8.57
CA ALA A 40 -1.31 -5.16 -8.09
C ALA A 40 0.18 -5.50 -8.26
N ASP A 41 0.89 -4.66 -9.01
CA ASP A 41 2.35 -4.67 -9.14
C ASP A 41 3.03 -4.13 -7.88
N ARG A 42 2.40 -3.14 -7.21
CA ARG A 42 2.89 -2.58 -5.95
C ARG A 42 1.82 -2.57 -4.86
N LYS A 43 2.22 -2.94 -3.65
CA LYS A 43 1.33 -3.15 -2.50
C LYS A 43 1.79 -2.28 -1.34
N TYR A 44 1.00 -1.27 -0.98
CA TYR A 44 1.31 -0.32 0.09
C TYR A 44 0.27 -0.36 1.21
N ILE A 45 0.77 -0.27 2.45
CA ILE A 45 -0.06 0.04 3.62
C ILE A 45 0.39 1.40 4.16
N VAL A 46 -0.50 2.37 4.09
CA VAL A 46 -0.27 3.71 4.63
C VAL A 46 -0.56 3.70 6.13
N TYR A 47 0.37 4.23 6.91
CA TYR A 47 0.21 4.37 8.36
C TYR A 47 0.67 5.75 8.87
N GLY A 48 0.39 6.01 10.14
CA GLY A 48 0.65 7.31 10.80
C GLY A 48 2.04 7.47 11.40
N GLY A 49 3.02 6.61 11.07
CA GLY A 49 4.41 6.82 11.45
C GLY A 49 5.19 7.60 10.40
N ASP A 50 6.51 7.45 10.42
CA ASP A 50 7.50 8.20 9.64
C ASP A 50 8.60 7.33 9.03
N ASP A 51 8.48 6.01 9.15
CA ASP A 51 9.40 5.03 8.58
C ASP A 51 8.82 4.30 7.36
N VAL A 52 9.71 3.66 6.59
CA VAL A 52 9.32 2.77 5.49
C VAL A 52 9.97 1.41 5.71
N PHE A 53 9.16 0.36 5.74
CA PHE A 53 9.68 -0.99 5.97
C PHE A 53 8.84 -2.07 5.27
N PRO A 54 9.49 -3.16 4.81
CA PRO A 54 8.80 -4.29 4.20
C PRO A 54 8.07 -5.13 5.26
N LEU A 55 6.88 -5.63 4.94
CA LEU A 55 6.06 -6.50 5.80
C LEU A 55 5.99 -7.95 5.30
N GLY A 56 6.66 -8.26 4.19
CA GLY A 56 6.61 -9.55 3.51
C GLY A 56 5.56 -9.60 2.40
N ARG A 57 5.61 -10.64 1.55
CA ARG A 57 4.73 -10.84 0.38
C ARG A 57 4.66 -9.62 -0.57
N GLY A 58 5.76 -8.88 -0.69
CA GLY A 58 5.84 -7.67 -1.52
C GLY A 58 5.10 -6.45 -0.95
N VAL A 59 4.62 -6.51 0.30
CA VAL A 59 3.92 -5.39 0.95
C VAL A 59 4.93 -4.44 1.61
N THR A 60 4.74 -3.15 1.37
CA THR A 60 5.53 -2.06 1.98
C THR A 60 4.65 -1.24 2.93
N MET A 61 5.06 -1.11 4.19
CA MET A 61 4.52 -0.10 5.11
C MET A 61 5.16 1.25 4.78
N ILE A 62 4.37 2.30 4.63
CA ILE A 62 4.83 3.62 4.18
C ILE A 62 4.01 4.74 4.84
N PHE A 63 4.62 5.87 5.17
CA PHE A 63 3.89 7.04 5.65
C PHE A 63 3.29 7.87 4.49
N LEU A 64 2.19 8.57 4.76
CA LEU A 64 1.39 9.24 3.73
C LEU A 64 2.22 10.20 2.86
N GLN A 65 3.06 11.04 3.47
CA GLN A 65 3.89 11.99 2.72
C GLN A 65 4.81 11.30 1.72
N LYS A 66 5.42 10.15 2.09
CA LYS A 66 6.28 9.41 1.18
C LYS A 66 5.48 8.81 0.02
N LEU A 67 4.30 8.25 0.29
CA LEU A 67 3.44 7.73 -0.76
C LEU A 67 3.04 8.84 -1.76
N MET A 68 2.68 10.02 -1.26
CA MET A 68 2.34 11.16 -2.12
C MET A 68 3.50 11.55 -3.04
N GLN A 69 4.72 11.61 -2.52
CA GLN A 69 5.92 11.87 -3.33
C GLN A 69 6.13 10.83 -4.43
N LEU A 70 5.81 9.56 -4.18
CA LEU A 70 5.94 8.48 -5.16
C LEU A 70 4.89 8.56 -6.28
N ILE A 71 3.69 9.08 -5.97
CA ILE A 71 2.59 9.18 -6.96
C ILE A 71 2.73 10.43 -7.84
N THR A 72 3.39 11.48 -7.34
CA THR A 72 3.61 12.73 -8.07
C THR A 72 4.89 12.79 -8.89
N ALA A 73 5.73 11.75 -8.80
CA ALA A 73 6.98 11.64 -9.56
C ALA A 73 6.70 11.15 -10.99
#